data_AF-A0A954LX62-F1
#
_entry.id   AF-A0A954LX62-F1
#
_cell.length_a   1.000
_cell.length_b   1.000
_cell.length_c   1.000
_cell.angle_alpha   90.00
_cell.angle_beta   90.00
_cell.angle_gamma   90.00
#
_symmetry.space_group_name_H-M   'P 1'
#
loop_
_entity.id
_entity.type
_entity.pdbx_description
1 polymer ?
#
loop_
_entity_poly.entity_id
_entity_poly.type
_entity_poly.pdbx_seq_one_letter_code
_entity_poly.pdbx_strand_id
1 'polypeptide(L)'
;MATQHQVDSFYRFASEQIRESESDLSMAELFDLWQLQSPDESELAESVSAVKAALADMEQGDTGRPLHEFFSELRHRHGMRPEE
;
A
#
# COMPACT_ATOMS: atom_id res chain seq x y z
N MET A 1 -22.32 3.86 -8.66
CA MET A 1 -22.55 4.95 -7.70
C MET A 1 -21.82 4.59 -6.40
N ALA A 2 -20.49 4.72 -6.39
CA ALA A 2 -19.64 4.29 -5.27
C ALA A 2 -19.44 5.39 -4.21
N THR A 3 -19.63 6.65 -4.59
CA THR A 3 -19.20 7.82 -3.82
C THR A 3 -20.02 8.05 -2.54
N GLN A 4 -21.34 7.87 -2.58
CA GLN A 4 -22.20 8.06 -1.39
C GLN A 4 -21.88 7.04 -0.29
N HIS A 5 -21.71 5.77 -0.68
CA HIS A 5 -21.39 4.68 0.24
C HIS A 5 -20.01 4.85 0.89
N GLN A 6 -19.01 5.32 0.13
CA GLN A 6 -17.68 5.62 0.65
C GLN A 6 -17.72 6.77 1.67
N VAL A 7 -18.49 7.83 1.39
CA VAL A 7 -18.68 8.95 2.33
C VAL A 7 -19.36 8.48 3.61
N ASP A 8 -20.41 7.67 3.51
CA ASP A 8 -21.15 7.16 4.68
C ASP A 8 -20.28 6.19 5.52
N SER A 9 -19.45 5.38 4.85
CA SER A 9 -18.50 4.47 5.50
C SER A 9 -17.41 5.24 6.26
N PHE A 10 -16.79 6.24 5.62
CA PHE A 10 -15.80 7.09 6.26
C PHE A 10 -16.38 7.86 7.45
N TYR A 11 -17.58 8.44 7.30
CA TYR A 11 -18.25 9.15 8.39
C TYR A 11 -18.46 8.28 9.63
N ARG A 12 -18.87 7.02 9.42
CA ARG A 12 -19.06 6.06 10.51
C ARG A 12 -17.74 5.73 11.21
N PHE A 13 -16.70 5.45 10.42
CA PHE A 13 -15.36 5.19 10.92
C PHE A 13 -14.83 6.36 11.76
N ALA A 14 -14.88 7.58 11.23
CA ALA A 14 -14.41 8.78 11.93
C ALA A 14 -15.19 9.00 13.24
N SER A 15 -16.51 8.80 13.21
CA SER A 15 -17.37 8.91 14.40
C SER A 15 -17.03 7.87 15.48
N GLU A 16 -16.63 6.66 15.07
CA GLU A 16 -16.16 5.61 15.98
C GLU A 16 -14.80 5.96 16.58
N GLN A 17 -13.83 6.41 15.78
CA GLN A 17 -12.50 6.81 16.25
C GLN A 17 -12.52 7.99 17.24
N ILE A 18 -13.40 8.98 17.03
CA ILE A 18 -13.59 10.11 17.94
C ILE A 18 -14.21 9.68 19.28
N ARG A 19 -15.04 8.62 19.28
CA ARG A 19 -15.72 8.14 20.48
C ARG A 19 -14.85 7.21 21.32
N GLU A 20 -14.01 6.39 20.67
CA GLU A 20 -13.14 5.41 21.33
C GLU A 20 -11.80 5.99 21.77
N SER A 21 -11.39 7.11 21.16
CA SER A 21 -10.11 7.75 21.41
C SER A 21 -10.31 9.26 21.58
N GLU A 22 -9.63 9.87 22.56
CA GLU A 22 -9.24 11.29 22.49
C GLU A 22 -8.22 11.44 21.35
N SER A 23 -8.63 11.15 20.12
CA SER A 23 -7.74 11.16 18.97
C SER A 23 -7.45 12.61 18.60
N ASP A 24 -6.21 13.03 18.84
CA ASP A 24 -5.63 14.26 18.27
C ASP A 24 -5.40 14.17 16.74
N LEU A 25 -5.94 13.13 16.09
CA LEU A 25 -5.79 12.90 14.67
C LEU A 25 -6.59 13.95 13.90
N SER A 26 -5.93 14.57 12.93
CA SER A 26 -6.58 15.43 11.96
C SER A 26 -7.51 14.62 11.05
N MET A 27 -8.42 15.32 10.38
CA MET A 27 -9.34 14.71 9.41
C MET A 27 -8.61 13.99 8.27
N ALA A 28 -7.43 14.49 7.87
CA ALA A 28 -6.60 13.85 6.85
C ALA A 28 -6.03 12.51 7.36
N GLU A 29 -5.51 12.49 8.58
CA GLU A 29 -4.96 11.27 9.18
C GLU A 29 -6.04 10.21 9.44
N LEU A 30 -7.25 10.63 9.82
CA LEU A 30 -8.41 9.73 9.93
C LEU A 30 -8.80 9.14 8.56
N PHE A 31 -8.71 9.93 7.49
CA PHE A 31 -9.00 9.46 6.15
C PHE A 31 -7.95 8.46 5.66
N ASP A 32 -6.67 8.76 5.85
CA ASP A 32 -5.58 7.85 5.51
C ASP A 32 -5.70 6.52 6.27
N LEU A 33 -6.02 6.58 7.57
CA LEU A 33 -6.24 5.40 8.39
C LEU A 33 -7.45 4.58 7.93
N TRP A 34 -8.54 5.24 7.54
CA TRP A 34 -9.73 4.58 6.99
C TRP A 34 -9.40 3.86 5.69
N GLN A 35 -8.65 4.49 4.78
CA GLN A 35 -8.25 3.86 3.52
C GLN A 35 -7.37 2.63 3.75
N LEU A 36 -6.47 2.68 4.74
CA LEU A 36 -5.63 1.53 5.10
C LEU A 36 -6.47 0.33 5.58
N GLN A 37 -7.58 0.59 6.29
CA GLN A 37 -8.46 -0.44 6.85
C GLN A 37 -9.58 -0.88 5.90
N SER A 38 -9.90 -0.05 4.91
CA SER A 38 -10.91 -0.30 3.88
C SER A 38 -10.29 -0.25 2.49
N PRO A 39 -9.33 -1.14 2.17
CA PRO A 39 -8.77 -1.20 0.82
C PRO A 39 -9.90 -1.52 -0.16
N ASP A 40 -9.83 -0.94 -1.36
CA ASP A 40 -10.77 -1.29 -2.42
C ASP A 40 -10.63 -2.78 -2.74
N GLU A 41 -11.75 -3.48 -2.99
CA GLU A 41 -11.72 -4.92 -3.27
C GLU A 41 -10.83 -5.27 -4.46
N SER A 42 -10.72 -4.36 -5.45
CA SER A 42 -9.85 -4.54 -6.61
C SER A 42 -8.37 -4.39 -6.24
N GLU A 43 -8.02 -3.39 -5.42
CA GLU A 43 -6.64 -3.18 -4.92
C GLU A 43 -6.20 -4.35 -4.03
N LEU A 44 -7.11 -4.87 -3.21
CA LEU A 44 -6.85 -6.06 -2.39
C LEU A 44 -6.63 -7.29 -3.27
N ALA A 45 -7.48 -7.50 -4.29
CA ALA A 45 -7.35 -8.62 -5.22
C ALA A 45 -6.03 -8.58 -5.99
N GLU A 46 -5.62 -7.39 -6.46
CA GLU A 46 -4.34 -7.17 -7.14
C GLU A 46 -3.17 -7.49 -6.20
N SER A 47 -3.20 -6.95 -4.99
CA SER A 47 -2.16 -7.18 -3.98
C SER A 47 -2.01 -8.67 -3.64
N VAL A 48 -3.14 -9.37 -3.43
CA VAL A 48 -3.15 -10.82 -3.17
C VAL A 48 -2.60 -11.59 -4.38
N SER A 49 -2.94 -11.19 -5.60
CA SER A 49 -2.41 -11.81 -6.82
C SER A 49 -0.89 -11.64 -6.94
N ALA A 50 -0.37 -10.44 -6.66
CA ALA A 50 1.06 -10.15 -6.70
C ALA A 50 1.84 -10.98 -5.67
N VAL A 51 1.34 -11.11 -4.45
CA VAL A 51 1.95 -11.95 -3.41
C VAL A 51 1.93 -13.42 -3.83
N LYS A 52 0.82 -13.93 -4.37
CA LYS A 52 0.72 -15.32 -4.86
C LYS A 52 1.71 -15.59 -5.99
N ALA A 53 1.88 -14.66 -6.93
CA ALA A 53 2.85 -14.78 -8.00
C ALA A 53 4.27 -14.86 -7.45
N ALA A 54 4.64 -13.94 -6.55
CA ALA A 54 5.97 -13.94 -5.92
C ALA A 54 6.27 -15.25 -5.17
N LEU A 55 5.28 -15.79 -4.44
CA LEU A 55 5.43 -17.10 -3.77
C LEU A 55 5.64 -18.23 -4.77
N ALA A 56 4.90 -18.25 -5.88
CA ALA A 56 5.05 -19.27 -6.92
C ALA A 56 6.42 -19.17 -7.61
N ASP A 57 6.94 -17.96 -7.82
CA ASP A 57 8.28 -17.74 -8.37
C ASP A 57 9.35 -18.27 -7.40
N MET A 58 9.19 -18.02 -6.10
CA MET A 58 10.08 -18.55 -5.06
C MET A 58 10.06 -20.08 -4.99
N GLU A 59 8.89 -20.70 -5.11
CA GLU A 59 8.75 -22.17 -5.17
C GLU A 59 9.43 -22.76 -6.41
N GLN A 60 9.53 -22.00 -7.51
CA GLN A 60 10.24 -22.37 -8.73
C GLN A 60 11.75 -22.09 -8.66
N GLY A 61 12.24 -21.57 -7.53
CA GLY A 61 13.67 -21.34 -7.28
C GLY A 61 14.11 -19.90 -7.49
N ASP A 62 13.19 -18.95 -7.67
CA ASP A 62 13.54 -17.53 -7.58
C ASP A 62 13.97 -17.20 -6.14
N THR A 63 15.19 -16.67 -6.00
CA THR A 63 15.73 -16.22 -4.71
C THR A 63 15.88 -14.70 -4.66
N GLY A 64 15.30 -14.01 -5.64
CA GLY A 64 15.49 -12.60 -5.89
C GLY A 64 16.85 -12.31 -6.51
N ARG A 65 17.27 -11.05 -6.39
CA ARG A 65 18.60 -10.60 -6.83
C ARG A 65 19.25 -9.73 -5.76
N PRO A 66 20.59 -9.71 -5.69
CA PRO A 66 21.29 -8.79 -4.79
C PRO A 66 20.94 -7.33 -5.08
N LEU A 67 20.64 -6.58 -4.01
CA LEU A 67 20.19 -5.20 -4.10
C LEU A 67 21.19 -4.28 -4.83
N HIS A 68 22.49 -4.49 -4.60
CA HIS A 68 23.55 -3.69 -5.21
C HIS A 68 23.62 -3.89 -6.73
N GLU A 69 23.38 -5.12 -7.22
CA GLU A 69 23.33 -5.41 -8.66
C GLU A 69 22.12 -4.73 -9.30
N PHE A 70 20.96 -4.78 -8.64
CA PHE A 70 19.76 -4.07 -9.09
C PHE A 70 20.00 -2.57 -9.21
N PHE A 71 20.54 -1.92 -8.18
CA PHE A 71 20.82 -0.49 -8.23
C PHE A 71 21.85 -0.12 -9.28
N SER A 72 22.90 -0.93 -9.46
CA SER A 72 23.90 -0.71 -10.51
C SER A 72 23.26 -0.71 -11.89
N GLU A 73 22.40 -1.71 -12.18
CA GLU A 73 21.70 -1.81 -13.45
C GLU A 73 20.69 -0.67 -13.66
N LEU A 74 19.90 -0.36 -12.62
CA LEU A 74 18.91 0.71 -12.66
C LEU A 74 19.58 2.07 -12.93
N ARG A 75 20.67 2.36 -12.24
CA ARG A 75 21.45 3.60 -12.44
C ARG A 75 22.00 3.68 -13.85
N HIS A 76 22.56 2.59 -14.38
CA HIS A 76 23.07 2.55 -15.74
C HIS A 76 21.95 2.80 -16.78
N ARG A 77 20.79 2.15 -16.59
CA ARG A 77 19.62 2.29 -17.47
C ARG A 77 19.05 3.72 -17.49
N HIS A 78 19.09 4.42 -16.36
CA HIS A 78 18.50 5.74 -16.21
C HIS A 78 19.52 6.91 -16.15
N GLY A 79 20.81 6.64 -16.39
CA GLY A 79 21.86 7.67 -16.39
C GLY A 79 22.07 8.35 -15.04
N MET A 80 21.72 7.69 -13.94
CA MET A 80 21.87 8.23 -12.59
C MET A 80 23.33 8.10 -12.14
N ARG A 81 23.92 9.19 -11.62
CA ARG A 81 25.28 9.16 -11.07
C ARG A 81 25.28 8.48 -9.69
N PRO A 82 26.37 7.81 -9.29
CA PRO A 82 26.50 7.34 -7.92
C PRO A 82 26.52 8.55 -6.97
N GLU A 83 25.84 8.45 -5.83
CA GLU A 83 26.00 9.39 -4.73
C GLU A 83 27.43 9.22 -4.16
N GLU A 84 28.19 10.31 -4.09
CA GLU A 84 29.56 10.37 -3.57
C GLU A 84 29.62 10.21 -2.05
#